data_AF-A0A1G0M4Y1-F1
#
_entry.id   AF-A0A1G0M4Y1-F1
#
_cell.length_a   1.000
_cell.length_b   1.000
_cell.length_c   1.000
_cell.angle_alpha   90.00
_cell.angle_beta   90.00
_cell.angle_gamma   90.00
#
_symmetry.space_group_name_H-M   'P 1'
#
loop_
_entity.id
_entity.type
_entity.pdbx_description
1 polymer ?
#
loop_
_entity_poly.entity_id
_entity_poly.type
_entity_poly.pdbx_seq_one_letter_code
_entity_poly.pdbx_strand_id
1 'polypeptide(L)' 'MLISVLFKNNTVGVLKKTQIEEFIISGKITKFFRSSGWVTVGVDPIRKAHHSRLEEKRETAPLSNSQHGDLYAL' A
#
# COMPACT_ATOMS: atom_id res chain seq x y z
N MET A 1 -18.53 2.77 -4.07
CA MET A 1 -19.15 2.69 -2.73
C MET A 1 -18.81 3.95 -1.95
N LEU A 2 -19.80 4.53 -1.26
CA LEU A 2 -19.63 5.64 -0.33
C LEU A 2 -19.44 5.09 1.10
N ILE A 3 -18.62 5.77 1.88
CA ILE A 3 -18.28 5.41 3.26
C ILE A 3 -18.54 6.63 4.14
N SER A 4 -19.29 6.43 5.22
CA SER A 4 -19.49 7.47 6.23
C SER A 4 -18.21 7.71 7.02
N VAL A 5 -17.89 8.98 7.26
CA VAL A 5 -16.69 9.40 7.98
C VAL A 5 -17.02 10.45 9.03
N LEU A 6 -16.19 10.52 10.07
CA LEU A 6 -16.14 11.63 11.03
C LEU A 6 -14.91 12.47 10.70
N PHE A 7 -15.12 13.73 10.36
CA PHE A 7 -14.06 14.68 10.09
C PHE A 7 -13.46 15.23 11.39
N LYS A 8 -12.27 15.84 11.28
CA LYS A 8 -11.57 16.44 12.43
C LYS A 8 -12.35 17.58 13.10
N ASN A 9 -13.20 18.28 12.35
CA ASN A 9 -14.12 19.30 12.85
C ASN A 9 -15.39 18.69 13.49
N ASN A 10 -15.40 17.39 13.78
CA ASN A 10 -16.50 16.66 14.37
C ASN A 10 -17.79 16.64 13.53
N THR A 11 -17.70 16.90 12.23
CA THR A 11 -18.83 16.74 11.31
C THR A 11 -18.84 15.34 10.70
N VAL A 12 -20.05 14.82 10.45
CA VAL A 12 -20.24 13.57 9.73
C VAL A 12 -20.43 13.89 8.25
N GLY A 13 -19.81 13.09 7.38
CA GLY A 13 -20.07 13.14 5.95
C GLY A 13 -19.77 11.82 5.27
N VAL A 14 -19.72 11.86 3.94
CA VAL A 14 -19.51 10.67 3.11
C VAL A 14 -18.37 10.90 2.13
N LEU A 15 -17.51 9.90 1.98
CA LEU A 15 -16.40 9.89 1.02
C LEU A 15 -16.49 8.67 0.12
N LYS A 16 -15.92 8.76 -1.09
CA LYS A 16 -15.73 7.56 -1.91
C LYS A 16 -14.68 6.67 -1.24
N LYS A 17 -14.84 5.35 -1.34
CA LYS A 17 -13.86 4.37 -0.84
C LYS A 17 -12.41 4.69 -1.27
N THR A 18 -12.23 5.17 -2.50
CA THR A 18 -10.92 5.54 -3.06
C THR A 18 -10.29 6.76 -2.40
N GLN A 19 -11.08 7.63 -1.76
CA GLN A 19 -10.60 8.85 -1.10
C GLN A 19 -10.25 8.62 0.37
N ILE A 20 -10.69 7.52 0.97
CA ILE A 20 -10.51 7.26 2.40
C ILE A 20 -9.01 7.23 2.77
N GLU A 21 -8.19 6.56 1.97
CA GLU A 21 -6.76 6.44 2.23
C GLU A 21 -6.04 7.80 2.23
N GLU A 22 -6.31 8.64 1.22
CA GLU A 22 -5.78 10.00 1.15
C GLU A 22 -6.21 10.86 2.37
N PHE A 23 -7.47 10.72 2.80
CA PHE A 23 -8.00 11.47 3.95
C PHE A 23 -7.46 10.97 5.30
N ILE A 24 -7.13 9.68 5.40
CA ILE A 24 -6.42 9.11 6.55
C ILE A 24 -4.99 9.66 6.59
N ILE A 25 -4.25 9.58 5.47
CA ILE A 25 -2.85 10.03 5.39
C ILE A 25 -2.73 11.54 5.65
N SER A 26 -3.65 12.33 5.10
CA SER A 26 -3.70 13.79 5.32
C SER A 26 -4.27 14.19 6.68
N GLY A 27 -4.76 13.24 7.49
CA GLY A 27 -5.30 13.52 8.83
C GLY A 27 -6.60 14.33 8.83
N LYS A 28 -7.36 14.31 7.73
CA LYS A 28 -8.62 15.06 7.58
C LYS A 28 -9.80 14.38 8.28
N ILE A 29 -9.75 13.06 8.46
CA ILE A 29 -10.77 12.28 9.16
C ILE A 29 -10.23 11.62 10.43
N THR A 30 -11.09 11.46 11.42
CA THR A 30 -10.79 10.79 12.70
C THR A 30 -11.40 9.40 12.77
N LYS A 31 -12.54 9.17 12.10
CA LYS A 31 -13.19 7.85 12.01
C LYS A 31 -13.80 7.59 10.64
N PHE A 32 -13.92 6.32 10.27
CA PHE A 32 -14.68 5.89 9.08
C PHE A 32 -15.47 4.63 9.36
N PHE A 33 -16.61 4.46 8.68
CA PHE A 33 -17.49 3.31 8.87
C PHE A 33 -17.16 2.20 7.87
N ARG A 34 -17.07 0.96 8.36
CA ARG A 34 -16.99 -0.24 7.54
C ARG A 34 -18.07 -1.23 7.97
N SER A 35 -18.12 -2.40 7.33
CA SER A 35 -19.11 -3.43 7.66
C SER A 35 -19.11 -3.85 9.13
N SER A 36 -17.97 -3.80 9.82
CA SER A 36 -17.88 -4.11 11.26
C SER A 36 -18.04 -2.91 12.20
N GLY A 37 -18.39 -1.74 11.68
CA GLY A 37 -18.62 -0.53 12.48
C GLY A 37 -17.61 0.59 12.24
N TRP A 38 -17.53 1.52 13.20
CA TRP A 38 -16.61 2.66 13.16
C TRP A 38 -15.18 2.24 13.48
N VAL A 39 -14.25 2.68 12.63
CA VAL A 39 -12.80 2.52 12.80
C VAL A 39 -12.22 3.89 13.13
N THR A 40 -11.44 3.96 14.21
CA THR A 40 -10.77 5.17 14.70
C THR A 40 -9.34 5.22 14.18
N VAL A 41 -9.02 6.28 13.45
CA VAL A 41 -7.69 6.50 12.87
C VAL A 41 -6.67 6.72 13.99
N GLY A 42 -5.58 5.93 13.96
CA GLY A 42 -4.51 5.98 14.96
C GLY A 42 -4.75 5.13 16.21
N VAL A 43 -5.94 4.55 16.38
CA VAL A 43 -6.26 3.63 17.50
C VAL A 43 -6.48 2.22 16.96
N ASP A 44 -7.36 2.08 15.97
CA ASP A 44 -7.68 0.78 15.40
C ASP A 44 -6.65 0.35 14.35
N PRO A 45 -6.39 -0.96 14.19
CA PRO A 45 -5.53 -1.48 13.14
C PRO A 45 -6.08 -1.12 11.75
N ILE A 46 -5.43 -0.18 11.09
CA ILE A 46 -5.66 0.16 9.69
C ILE A 46 -4.59 -0.57 8.88
N ARG A 47 -5.01 -1.25 7.80
CA ARG A 47 -4.07 -1.91 6.88
C ARG A 47 -3.11 -0.83 6.39
N LYS A 48 -1.83 -0.96 6.75
CA LYS A 48 -0.78 -0.18 6.10
C LYS A 48 -0.70 -0.74 4.69
N ALA A 49 -1.08 0.04 3.68
CA ALA A 49 -0.65 -0.27 2.33
C ALA A 49 0.88 -0.29 2.40
N HIS A 50 1.46 -1.48 2.29
CA HIS A 50 2.89 -1.64 2.23
C HIS A 50 3.28 -1.02 0.88
N HIS A 51 3.57 0.29 0.88
CA HIS A 51 4.41 0.89 -0.13
C HIS A 51 5.78 0.25 0.06
N SER A 52 5.92 -1.04 -0.30
CA SER A 52 7.20 -1.59 -0.66
C SER A 52 7.68 -0.67 -1.78
N ARG A 53 8.64 0.17 -1.40
CA ARG A 53 9.68 0.70 -2.27
C ARG A 53 10.09 -0.44 -3.22
N LEU A 54 9.45 -0.51 -4.37
CA LEU A 54 9.98 -1.19 -5.54
C LEU A 54 11.14 -0.33 -6.04
N GLU A 55 12.23 -0.27 -5.28
CA GLU A 55 13.53 -0.20 -5.91
C GLU A 55 13.84 -1.61 -6.38
N GLU A 56 13.21 -1.99 -7.49
CA GLU A 56 13.68 -3.11 -8.29
C GLU A 56 14.98 -2.65 -8.96
N LYS A 57 16.05 -2.54 -8.17
CA LYS A 57 17.41 -2.61 -8.69
C LYS A 57 17.57 -4.02 -9.25
N ARG A 58 17.17 -4.21 -10.52
CA ARG A 58 17.77 -5.23 -11.37
C ARG A 58 19.23 -4.82 -11.55
N GLU A 59 20.02 -4.99 -10.50
CA GLU A 59 21.47 -4.91 -10.57
C GLU A 59 21.92 -6.01 -11.51
N THR A 60 22.37 -5.53 -12.66
CA THR A 60 23.09 -6.19 -13.73
C THR A 60 24.03 -7.27 -13.21
N ALA A 61 23.79 -8.52 -13.60
CA ALA A 61 24.89 -9.45 -13.82
C ALA A 61 25.22 -9.40 -15.33
N PRO A 62 26.43 -8.98 -15.74
CA PRO A 62 26.85 -9.21 -17.12
C PRO A 62 27.06 -10.70 -17.30
N LEU A 63 26.34 -11.31 -18.25
CA LEU A 63 26.69 -12.64 -18.76
C LEU A 63 28.05 -12.51 -19.44
N SER A 64 29.13 -12.84 -18.72
CA SER A 64 30.45 -12.96 -19.31
C SER A 64 30.45 -14.17 -20.24
N ASN A 65 30.61 -13.91 -21.54
CA ASN A 65 30.98 -14.91 -22.52
C ASN A 65 32.22 -15.67 -22.04
N SER A 66 32.10 -16.99 -21.87
CA SER A 66 33.26 -17.88 -21.85
C SER A 66 32.96 -19.08 -22.73
N GLN A 67 33.56 -19.05 -23.92
CA GLN A 67 33.72 -20.20 -24.80
C GLN A 67 34.82 -21.10 -24.22
N HIS A 68 34.48 -22.36 -23.92
CA HIS A 68 35.32 -23.56 -23.91
C HIS A 68 34.31 -24.72 -23.81
N GLY A 69 34.09 -25.59 -24.78
CA GLY A 69 35.07 -26.21 -25.67
C GLY A 69 35.83 -27.25 -24.86
N ASP A 70 35.27 -28.47 -24.75
CA ASP A 70 35.96 -29.78 -24.65
C ASP A 70 34.96 -30.85 -24.14
N LEU A 71 34.45 -31.70 -25.05
CA LEU A 71 34.92 -33.07 -25.32
C LEU A 71 34.44 -34.09 -24.27
N TYR A 72 33.31 -34.73 -24.57
CA TYR A 72 32.96 -36.03 -23.99
C TYR A 72 33.95 -37.07 -24.49
N ALA A 73 34.93 -37.42 -23.65
CA ALA A 73 35.65 -38.68 -23.74
C ALA A 73 35.00 -39.64 -22.74
N LEU A 74 34.42 -40.73 -23.25
CA LEU A 74 34.44 -42.09 -22.68
C LEU A 74 33.87 -43.07 -23.73
#